data_AF-A0A1N7ALD5-F1
#
_entry.id   AF-A0A1N7ALD5-F1
#
_cell.length_a   1.000
_cell.length_b   1.000
_cell.length_c   1.000
_cell.angle_alpha   90.00
_cell.angle_beta   90.00
_cell.angle_gamma   90.00
#
_symmetry.space_group_name_H-M   'P 1'
#
loop_
_entity.id
_entity.type
_entity.pdbx_description
1 polymer ?
#
loop_
_entity_poly.entity_id
_entity_poly.type
_entity_poly.pdbx_seq_one_letter_code
_entity_poly.pdbx_strand_id
1 'polypeptide(L)'
;MSELVVVAAAVLSFVLAACMIGRLRKQEGLAWLENRPQDVARLYLRHAADVDAYWLHVEFRDGRKRMVAAPWEIDETLRRLAPLGLRLSAQDREALARLN
;
A
#
# COMPACT_ATOMS: atom_id res chain seq x y z
N MET A 1 -25.32 28.69 11.23
CA MET A 1 -24.43 28.56 10.04
C MET A 1 -22.96 28.42 10.44
N SER A 2 -22.42 29.27 11.31
CA SER A 2 -20.99 29.25 11.70
C SER A 2 -20.52 27.94 12.34
N GLU A 3 -21.32 27.31 13.19
CA GLU A 3 -20.95 26.03 13.84
C GLU A 3 -20.83 24.87 12.85
N LEU A 4 -21.73 24.77 11.87
CA LEU A 4 -21.67 23.74 10.82
C LEU A 4 -20.42 23.90 9.94
N VAL A 5 -20.02 25.14 9.65
CA VAL A 5 -18.80 25.43 8.88
C VAL A 5 -17.54 25.05 9.67
N VAL A 6 -17.50 25.33 10.98
CA VAL A 6 -16.37 24.95 11.85
C VAL A 6 -16.26 23.43 11.97
N VAL A 7 -17.38 22.73 12.16
CA VAL A 7 -17.41 21.26 12.23
C VAL A 7 -16.96 20.63 10.90
N ALA A 8 -17.47 21.12 9.77
CA ALA A 8 -17.07 20.64 8.46
C ALA A 8 -15.58 20.86 8.19
N ALA A 9 -15.03 22.02 8.55
CA ALA A 9 -13.60 22.32 8.42
C ALA A 9 -12.73 21.40 9.30
N ALA A 10 -13.15 21.12 10.53
CA ALA A 10 -12.43 20.23 11.44
C ALA A 10 -12.41 18.78 10.90
N VAL A 11 -13.56 18.28 10.43
CA VAL A 11 -13.66 16.94 9.82
C VAL A 11 -12.79 16.85 8.58
N LEU A 12 -12.87 17.83 7.67
CA LEU A 12 -12.08 17.84 6.45
C LEU A 12 -10.57 17.87 6.75
N SER A 13 -10.15 18.69 7.72
CA SER A 13 -8.74 18.77 8.13
C SER A 13 -8.25 17.44 8.71
N PHE A 14 -9.08 16.78 9.52
CA PHE A 14 -8.76 15.46 10.07
C PHE A 14 -8.63 14.40 8.98
N VAL A 15 -9.56 14.36 8.03
CA VAL A 15 -9.52 13.42 6.89
C VAL A 15 -8.27 13.66 6.05
N LEU A 16 -7.96 14.91 5.71
CA LEU A 16 -6.75 15.26 4.97
C LEU A 16 -5.48 14.83 5.70
N ALA A 17 -5.39 15.08 7.01
CA ALA A 17 -4.27 14.64 7.83
C ALA A 17 -4.13 13.11 7.83
N ALA A 18 -5.23 12.37 7.99
CA ALA A 18 -5.23 10.91 7.96
C ALA A 18 -4.79 10.36 6.59
N CYS A 19 -5.28 10.95 5.49
CA CYS A 19 -4.86 10.59 4.13
C CYS A 19 -3.36 10.85 3.92
N MET A 20 -2.85 11.99 4.39
CA MET A 20 -1.43 12.33 4.28
C MET A 20 -0.54 11.38 5.08
N ILE A 21 -0.93 11.03 6.31
CA ILE A 21 -0.20 10.06 7.14
C ILE A 21 -0.18 8.68 6.47
N GLY A 22 -1.31 8.24 5.93
CA GLY A 22 -1.39 6.97 5.18
C GLY A 22 -0.46 6.97 3.96
N ARG A 23 -0.41 8.09 3.23
CA ARG A 23 0.46 8.27 2.07
C ARG A 23 1.94 8.24 2.45
N LEU A 24 2.33 8.94 3.52
CA LEU A 24 3.70 8.99 4.03
C LEU A 24 4.20 7.59 4.43
N ARG A 25 3.42 6.85 5.23
CA ARG A 25 3.79 5.49 5.66
C ARG A 25 3.99 4.54 4.48
N LYS A 26 3.15 4.67 3.45
CA LYS A 26 3.26 3.89 2.21
C LYS A 26 4.53 4.24 1.43
N GLN A 27 4.83 5.53 1.28
CA GLN A 27 6.04 6.01 0.62
C GLN A 27 7.31 5.59 1.36
N GLU A 28 7.31 5.67 2.69
CA GLU A 28 8.42 5.15 3.51
C GLU A 28 8.61 3.64 3.33
N GLY A 29 7.52 2.88 3.30
CA GLY A 29 7.56 1.44 3.02
C GLY A 29 8.20 1.16 1.65
N LEU A 30 7.77 1.87 0.62
CA LEU A 30 8.30 1.71 -0.74
C LEU A 30 9.77 2.15 -0.84
N ALA A 31 10.12 3.32 -0.30
CA ALA A 31 11.50 3.80 -0.28
C ALA A 31 12.44 2.85 0.47
N TRP A 32 11.95 2.22 1.55
CA TRP A 32 12.72 1.20 2.26
C TRP A 32 12.98 -0.03 1.37
N LEU A 33 11.97 -0.50 0.63
CA LEU A 33 12.12 -1.62 -0.31
C LEU A 33 13.15 -1.31 -1.40
N GLU A 34 13.12 -0.09 -1.92
CA GLU A 34 14.03 0.35 -2.97
C GLU A 34 15.49 0.43 -2.47
N ASN A 35 15.70 0.76 -1.19
CA ASN A 35 17.04 0.85 -0.60
C ASN A 35 17.57 -0.48 -0.05
N ARG A 36 16.68 -1.38 0.40
CA ARG A 36 17.04 -2.64 1.08
C ARG A 36 16.22 -3.83 0.59
N PRO A 37 16.28 -4.16 -0.71
CA PRO A 37 15.50 -5.26 -1.26
C PRO A 37 15.88 -6.62 -0.65
N GLN A 38 17.12 -6.80 -0.20
CA GLN A 38 17.60 -8.04 0.43
C GLN A 38 16.90 -8.39 1.75
N ASP A 39 16.32 -7.41 2.42
CA ASP A 39 15.63 -7.61 3.70
C ASP A 39 14.16 -8.05 3.49
N VAL A 40 13.70 -8.11 2.24
CA VAL A 40 12.36 -8.59 1.87
C VAL A 40 12.33 -10.11 1.91
N ALA A 41 11.32 -10.67 2.58
CA ALA A 41 11.02 -12.09 2.55
C ALA A 41 10.04 -12.42 1.42
N ARG A 42 8.96 -11.65 1.28
CA ARG A 42 7.99 -11.78 0.17
C ARG A 42 7.12 -10.54 -0.03
N LEU A 43 6.67 -10.36 -1.27
CA LEU A 43 5.52 -9.52 -1.61
C LEU A 43 4.27 -10.39 -1.70
N TYR A 44 3.13 -9.89 -1.21
CA TYR A 44 1.86 -10.60 -1.26
C TYR A 44 0.69 -9.63 -1.37
N LEU A 45 -0.44 -10.13 -1.90
CA LEU A 45 -1.67 -9.36 -1.95
C LEU A 45 -2.54 -9.69 -0.74
N ARG A 46 -3.07 -8.66 -0.09
CA ARG A 46 -4.05 -8.81 0.99
C ARG A 46 -5.40 -8.35 0.50
N HIS A 47 -6.37 -9.25 0.48
CA HIS A 47 -7.77 -8.90 0.21
C HIS A 47 -8.36 -8.13 1.40
N ALA A 48 -8.99 -6.99 1.11
CA ALA A 48 -9.81 -6.24 2.04
C ALA A 48 -11.28 -6.46 1.64
N ALA A 49 -11.94 -7.37 2.36
CA ALA A 49 -13.28 -7.86 2.01
C ALA A 49 -14.37 -6.79 2.15
N ASP A 50 -14.13 -5.75 2.93
CA ASP A 50 -15.02 -4.61 3.16
C ASP A 50 -15.19 -3.72 1.91
N VAL A 51 -14.17 -3.70 1.05
CA VAL A 51 -14.11 -2.84 -0.15
C VAL A 51 -13.81 -3.64 -1.41
N ASP A 52 -13.89 -4.97 -1.31
CA ASP A 52 -13.61 -5.97 -2.33
C ASP A 52 -12.42 -5.62 -3.25
N ALA A 53 -11.28 -5.36 -2.63
CA ALA A 53 -10.08 -5.00 -3.37
C ALA A 53 -8.81 -5.58 -2.72
N TYR A 54 -7.69 -5.49 -3.42
CA TYR A 54 -6.42 -6.03 -2.97
C TYR A 54 -5.41 -4.93 -2.71
N TRP A 55 -4.71 -5.03 -1.58
CA TRP A 55 -3.63 -4.14 -1.19
C TRP A 55 -2.31 -4.88 -1.34
N LEU A 56 -1.29 -4.20 -1.86
CA LEU A 56 0.05 -4.78 -1.93
C LEU A 56 0.74 -4.63 -0.58
N HIS A 57 1.17 -5.75 -0.04
CA HIS A 57 1.92 -5.82 1.20
C HIS A 57 3.29 -6.45 0.98
N VAL A 58 4.19 -6.11 1.88
CA VAL A 58 5.50 -6.75 2.01
C VAL A 58 5.64 -7.37 3.40
N GLU A 59 6.27 -8.53 3.44
CA GLU A 59 6.79 -9.14 4.64
C GLU A 59 8.32 -9.12 4.57
N PHE A 60 8.94 -8.58 5.61
CA PHE A 60 10.38 -8.51 5.77
C PHE A 60 10.89 -9.76 6.46
N ARG A 61 12.21 -10.03 6.32
CA ARG A 61 12.88 -11.15 6.97
C ARG A 61 12.87 -11.07 8.51
N ASP A 62 12.65 -9.87 9.07
CA ASP A 62 12.45 -9.66 10.50
C ASP A 62 11.00 -9.93 10.97
N GLY A 63 10.12 -10.38 10.06
CA GLY A 63 8.71 -10.68 10.33
C GLY A 63 7.78 -9.46 10.29
N ARG A 64 8.31 -8.24 10.14
CA ARG A 64 7.47 -7.04 10.03
C ARG A 64 6.71 -7.04 8.71
N LYS A 65 5.48 -6.53 8.75
CA LYS A 65 4.60 -6.42 7.58
C LYS A 65 4.22 -4.97 7.34
N ARG A 66 4.25 -4.52 6.09
CA ARG A 66 3.85 -3.16 5.70
C ARG A 66 3.03 -3.17 4.43
N MET A 67 2.08 -2.25 4.35
CA MET A 67 1.35 -1.93 3.13
C MET A 67 2.22 -1.00 2.28
N VAL A 68 2.37 -1.29 0.99
CA VAL A 68 3.27 -0.56 0.09
C VAL A 68 2.57 -0.03 -1.16
N ALA A 69 1.40 -0.56 -1.52
CA ALA A 69 0.54 0.03 -2.56
C ALA A 69 -0.94 -0.14 -2.23
N ALA A 70 -1.73 0.89 -2.56
CA ALA A 70 -3.18 0.76 -2.66
C ALA A 70 -3.58 0.00 -3.95
N PRO A 71 -4.85 -0.45 -4.09
CA PRO A 71 -5.28 -1.25 -5.24
C PRO A 71 -4.97 -0.62 -6.60
N TRP A 72 -5.22 0.69 -6.74
CA TRP A 72 -4.96 1.45 -7.97
C TRP A 72 -3.48 1.79 -8.22
N GLU A 73 -2.56 1.37 -7.34
CA GLU A 73 -1.12 1.63 -7.45
C GLU A 73 -0.31 0.34 -7.62
N ILE A 74 -0.96 -0.83 -7.62
CA ILE A 74 -0.27 -2.13 -7.61
C ILE A 74 0.65 -2.26 -8.84
N ASP A 75 0.12 -2.05 -10.04
CA ASP A 75 0.89 -2.28 -11.27
C ASP A 75 2.11 -1.35 -11.39
N GLU A 76 1.95 -0.07 -11.04
CA GLU A 76 3.04 0.89 -10.99
C GLU A 76 4.09 0.49 -9.96
N THR A 77 3.65 0.09 -8.76
CA THR A 77 4.57 -0.33 -7.69
C THR A 77 5.32 -1.61 -8.07
N LEU A 78 4.64 -2.60 -8.66
CA LEU A 78 5.29 -3.82 -9.13
C LEU A 78 6.28 -3.55 -10.26
N ARG A 79 5.97 -2.61 -11.18
CA ARG A 79 6.93 -2.18 -12.21
C ARG A 79 8.18 -1.55 -11.60
N ARG A 80 8.06 -0.74 -10.55
CA ARG A 80 9.21 -0.17 -9.83
C ARG A 80 10.04 -1.20 -9.07
N LEU A 81 9.39 -2.23 -8.51
CA LEU A 81 10.05 -3.26 -7.72
C LEU A 81 10.67 -4.39 -8.57
N ALA A 82 10.17 -4.62 -9.78
CA ALA A 82 10.62 -5.69 -10.66
C ALA A 82 12.13 -5.66 -11.01
N PRO A 83 12.77 -4.49 -11.29
CA PRO A 83 14.22 -4.40 -11.50
C PRO A 83 15.05 -4.81 -10.27
N LEU A 84 14.47 -4.73 -9.07
CA LEU A 84 15.12 -5.12 -7.81
C LEU A 84 14.99 -6.62 -7.51
N GLY A 85 14.42 -7.40 -8.43
CA GLY A 85 14.16 -8.83 -8.25
C GLY A 85 12.95 -9.13 -7.35
N LEU A 86 12.26 -8.09 -6.86
CA LEU A 86 11.10 -8.24 -5.99
C LEU A 86 9.85 -8.49 -6.82
N ARG A 87 9.23 -9.66 -6.64
CA ARG A 87 8.06 -10.10 -7.40
C ARG A 87 7.03 -10.76 -6.50
N LEU A 88 5.77 -10.71 -6.93
CA LEU A 88 4.69 -11.47 -6.32
C LEU A 88 4.89 -12.98 -6.52
N SER A 89 4.35 -13.76 -5.58
CA SER A 89 4.23 -15.21 -5.73
C SER A 89 3.43 -15.57 -7.00
N ALA A 90 3.57 -16.81 -7.50
CA ALA A 90 2.76 -17.26 -8.64
C ALA A 90 1.26 -17.16 -8.35
N GLN A 91 0.86 -17.60 -7.14
CA GLN A 91 -0.52 -17.53 -6.67
C GLN A 91 -1.06 -16.10 -6.63
N ASP A 92 -0.29 -15.15 -6.10
CA ASP A 92 -0.73 -13.75 -6.02
C ASP A 92 -0.78 -13.10 -7.42
N ARG A 93 0.11 -13.48 -8.35
CA ARG A 93 0.04 -13.02 -9.74
C ARG A 93 -1.21 -13.49 -10.45
N GLU A 94 -1.60 -14.75 -10.26
CA GLU A 94 -2.85 -15.28 -10.81
C GLU A 94 -4.08 -14.65 -10.16
N ALA A 95 -4.03 -14.32 -8.87
CA ALA A 95 -5.10 -13.56 -8.22
C ALA A 95 -5.23 -12.16 -8.84
N LEU A 96 -4.11 -11.45 -9.05
CA LEU A 96 -4.12 -10.12 -9.68
C LEU A 96 -4.67 -10.16 -11.12
N ALA A 97 -4.25 -11.16 -11.90
CA ALA A 97 -4.68 -11.31 -13.29
C ALA A 97 -6.16 -11.67 -13.47
N ARG A 98 -6.87 -12.08 -12.41
CA ARG A 98 -8.31 -12.33 -12.44
C ARG A 98 -9.15 -11.08 -12.13
N LEU A 99 -8.51 -10.03 -11.62
CA LEU A 99 -9.17 -8.78 -11.22
C LEU A 99 -9.08 -7.70 -12.32
N ASN A 100 -8.10 -7.83 -13.21
CA ASN A 100 -7.91 -7.00 -14.40
C ASN A 100 -8.50 -7.71 -15.63
#